data_AF-A0A7S2XSC9-F1
#
_entry.id   AF-A0A7S2XSC9-F1
#
_cell.length_a   1.000
_cell.length_b   1.000
_cell.length_c   1.000
_cell.angle_alpha   90.00
_cell.angle_beta   90.00
_cell.angle_gamma   90.00
#
_symmetry.space_group_name_H-M   'P 1'
#
loop_
_entity.id
_entity.type
_entity.pdbx_description
1 polymer ?
#
loop_
_entity_poly.entity_id
_entity_poly.type
_entity_poly.pdbx_seq_one_letter_code
_entity_poly.pdbx_strand_id
1 'polypeptide(L)'
;EEGGAKCVFLDNYKVPLMLQKSDGGFGYDSTDMAALKYRIQTIGAKRIIVITDFSQGDHFKMCNLAAKKIGWATDDVKLQHIGFGTVQGEDGKRFKTRSGDTVRLVDLLDEAVSRMAISLEERIVEGRANITKEEVAATAAAMGYG
;
A
#
# COMPACT_ATOMS: atom_id res chain seq x y z
N GLU A 1 -14.61 -24.65 13.46
CA GLU A 1 -15.70 -24.03 12.67
C GLU A 1 -16.61 -23.30 13.64
N GLU A 2 -17.12 -22.13 13.27
CA GLU A 2 -18.03 -21.32 14.10
C GLU A 2 -19.18 -20.84 13.23
N GLY A 3 -20.43 -21.19 13.60
CA GLY A 3 -21.62 -20.80 12.82
C GLY A 3 -21.63 -21.29 11.36
N GLY A 4 -20.91 -22.36 11.04
CA GLY A 4 -20.73 -22.87 9.67
C GLY A 4 -19.59 -22.21 8.87
N ALA A 5 -18.92 -21.21 9.44
CA ALA A 5 -17.72 -20.60 8.85
C ALA A 5 -16.43 -21.34 9.28
N LYS A 6 -15.43 -21.33 8.39
CA LYS A 6 -14.09 -21.85 8.66
C LYS A 6 -13.18 -20.73 9.14
N CYS A 7 -12.96 -20.71 10.45
CA CYS A 7 -12.21 -19.65 11.12
C CYS A 7 -10.89 -20.18 11.72
N VAL A 8 -9.86 -19.34 11.73
CA VAL A 8 -8.61 -19.56 12.46
C VAL A 8 -8.57 -18.61 13.66
N PHE A 9 -8.58 -19.21 14.85
CA PHE A 9 -8.48 -18.51 16.12
C PHE A 9 -7.01 -18.39 16.56
N LEU A 10 -6.63 -17.17 16.91
CA LEU A 10 -5.29 -16.82 17.35
C LEU A 10 -5.35 -16.21 18.73
N ASP A 11 -4.39 -16.62 19.57
CA ASP A 11 -4.30 -16.12 20.92
C ASP A 11 -4.04 -14.60 20.89
N ASN A 12 -4.68 -13.87 21.80
CA ASN A 12 -4.67 -12.40 21.90
C ASN A 12 -5.52 -11.63 20.87
N TYR A 13 -6.22 -12.31 19.96
CA TYR A 13 -7.14 -11.67 19.01
C TYR A 13 -8.59 -12.09 19.27
N LYS A 14 -9.47 -11.10 19.47
CA LYS A 14 -10.91 -11.34 19.70
C LYS A 14 -11.64 -11.76 18.42
N VAL A 15 -11.19 -11.24 17.28
CA VAL A 15 -11.77 -11.54 15.97
C VAL A 15 -10.88 -12.58 15.30
N PRO A 16 -11.43 -13.70 14.79
CA PRO A 16 -10.65 -14.70 14.08
C PRO A 16 -10.41 -14.31 12.61
N LEU A 17 -9.46 -14.97 11.95
CA LEU A 17 -9.42 -14.96 10.47
C LEU A 17 -10.54 -15.86 9.95
N MET A 18 -11.38 -15.36 9.05
CA MET A 18 -12.47 -16.11 8.43
C MET A 18 -12.07 -16.56 7.02
N LEU A 19 -11.55 -17.78 6.91
CA LEU A 19 -11.05 -18.32 5.63
C LEU A 19 -12.17 -18.76 4.69
N GLN A 20 -13.34 -19.09 5.21
CA GLN A 20 -14.54 -19.36 4.41
C GLN A 20 -15.77 -18.99 5.21
N LYS A 21 -16.67 -18.22 4.61
CA LYS A 21 -17.97 -17.87 5.20
C LYS A 21 -18.90 -19.09 5.21
N SER A 22 -19.97 -19.01 6.01
CA SER A 22 -20.99 -20.08 6.10
C SER A 22 -21.76 -20.30 4.80
N ASP A 23 -21.85 -19.29 3.94
CA ASP A 23 -22.39 -19.37 2.58
C ASP A 23 -21.42 -19.99 1.56
N GLY A 24 -20.23 -20.42 2.01
CA GLY A 24 -19.16 -20.96 1.18
C GLY A 24 -18.28 -19.91 0.51
N GLY A 25 -18.60 -18.62 0.63
CA GLY A 25 -17.87 -17.52 0.02
C GLY A 25 -16.50 -17.24 0.64
N PHE A 26 -15.60 -16.70 -0.16
CA PHE A 26 -14.24 -16.30 0.25
C PHE A 26 -14.15 -14.78 0.39
N GLY A 27 -13.29 -14.32 1.30
CA GLY A 27 -13.04 -12.91 1.59
C GLY A 27 -11.55 -12.57 1.57
N TYR A 28 -11.21 -11.40 2.11
CA TYR A 28 -9.83 -10.91 2.14
C TYR A 28 -8.89 -11.85 2.92
N ASP A 29 -9.32 -12.34 4.08
CA ASP A 29 -8.56 -13.32 4.88
C ASP A 29 -8.21 -14.57 4.06
N SER A 30 -9.16 -15.06 3.26
CA SER A 30 -8.97 -16.19 2.36
C SER A 30 -7.91 -15.89 1.31
N THR A 31 -8.04 -14.75 0.62
CA THR A 31 -7.13 -14.37 -0.47
C THR A 31 -5.73 -14.05 0.02
N ASP A 32 -5.60 -13.39 1.17
CA ASP A 32 -4.30 -13.04 1.74
C ASP A 32 -3.56 -14.29 2.26
N MET A 33 -4.28 -15.21 2.90
CA MET A 33 -3.70 -16.50 3.32
C MET A 33 -3.31 -17.36 2.11
N ALA A 34 -4.11 -17.38 1.06
CA ALA A 34 -3.78 -18.08 -0.18
C ALA A 34 -2.53 -17.47 -0.86
N ALA A 35 -2.45 -16.15 -0.95
CA ALA A 35 -1.30 -15.45 -1.51
C ALA A 35 -0.03 -15.68 -0.68
N LEU A 36 -0.15 -15.69 0.66
CA LEU A 36 0.95 -16.00 1.56
C LEU A 36 1.44 -17.44 1.36
N LYS A 37 0.53 -18.42 1.30
CA LYS A 37 0.86 -19.83 0.99
C LYS A 37 1.63 -19.93 -0.32
N TYR A 38 1.12 -19.31 -1.38
CA TYR A 38 1.73 -19.36 -2.71
C TYR A 38 3.14 -18.79 -2.71
N ARG A 39 3.35 -17.63 -2.06
CA ARG A 39 4.67 -16.99 -1.97
C ARG A 39 5.67 -17.86 -1.21
N ILE A 40 5.23 -18.54 -0.16
CA ILE A 40 6.10 -19.42 0.65
C ILE A 40 6.39 -20.72 -0.09
N GLN A 41 5.36 -21.45 -0.50
CA GLN A 41 5.48 -22.84 -0.93
C GLN A 41 5.75 -22.98 -2.43
N THR A 42 5.21 -22.09 -3.25
CA THR A 42 5.37 -22.15 -4.70
C THR A 42 6.56 -21.31 -5.15
N ILE A 43 6.65 -20.05 -4.71
CA ILE A 43 7.77 -19.18 -5.06
C ILE A 43 9.03 -19.53 -4.23
N GLY A 44 8.87 -20.09 -3.03
CA GLY A 44 10.01 -20.37 -2.15
C GLY A 44 10.57 -19.12 -1.46
N ALA A 45 9.78 -18.06 -1.33
CA ALA A 45 10.24 -16.78 -0.80
C ALA A 45 10.68 -16.89 0.67
N LYS A 46 11.92 -16.49 0.96
CA LYS A 46 12.49 -16.47 2.32
C LYS A 46 12.26 -15.14 3.05
N ARG A 47 11.87 -14.10 2.32
CA ARG A 47 11.48 -12.81 2.89
C ARG A 47 10.27 -12.28 2.14
N ILE A 48 9.20 -11.97 2.87
CA ILE A 48 7.96 -11.43 2.34
C ILE A 48 7.65 -10.15 3.11
N ILE A 49 7.53 -9.04 2.38
CA ILE A 49 7.21 -7.72 2.93
C ILE A 49 5.88 -7.30 2.35
N VAL A 50 4.91 -7.05 3.23
CA VAL A 50 3.61 -6.50 2.88
C VAL A 50 3.60 -5.02 3.24
N ILE A 51 3.41 -4.16 2.24
CA ILE A 51 3.37 -2.70 2.41
C ILE A 51 1.93 -2.25 2.20
N THR A 52 1.26 -1.81 3.25
CA THR A 52 -0.14 -1.34 3.22
C THR A 52 -0.36 -0.22 4.24
N ASP A 53 -1.56 0.36 4.27
CA ASP A 53 -1.95 1.31 5.31
C ASP A 53 -1.77 0.69 6.71
N PHE A 54 -1.33 1.51 7.67
CA PHE A 54 -1.03 1.08 9.03
C PHE A 54 -2.22 0.41 9.73
N SER A 55 -3.46 0.78 9.40
CA SER A 55 -4.67 0.17 9.98
C SER A 55 -4.83 -1.33 9.68
N GLN A 56 -4.15 -1.83 8.64
CA GLN A 56 -4.16 -3.25 8.28
C GLN A 56 -3.14 -4.08 9.07
N GLY A 57 -2.40 -3.46 10.00
CA GLY A 57 -1.30 -4.11 10.71
C GLY A 57 -1.72 -5.34 11.51
N ASP A 58 -2.86 -5.29 12.20
CA ASP A 58 -3.33 -6.43 13.00
C ASP A 58 -3.79 -7.59 12.12
N HIS A 59 -4.44 -7.32 11.00
CA HIS A 59 -4.78 -8.33 9.99
C HIS A 59 -3.55 -9.10 9.50
N PHE A 60 -2.50 -8.39 9.07
CA PHE A 60 -1.30 -9.05 8.57
C PHE A 60 -0.49 -9.73 9.69
N LYS A 61 -0.50 -9.22 10.93
CA LYS A 61 0.05 -9.96 12.08
C LYS A 61 -0.69 -11.27 12.28
N MET A 62 -2.02 -11.27 12.21
CA MET A 62 -2.83 -12.48 12.32
C MET A 62 -2.50 -13.48 11.21
N CYS A 63 -2.43 -13.06 9.94
CA CYS A 63 -2.02 -13.92 8.83
C CYS A 63 -0.63 -14.55 9.06
N ASN A 64 0.33 -13.76 9.55
CA ASN A 64 1.68 -14.24 9.85
C ASN A 64 1.69 -15.28 10.98
N LEU A 65 0.93 -15.02 12.06
CA LEU A 65 0.78 -15.96 13.18
C LEU A 65 0.10 -17.26 12.73
N ALA A 66 -0.96 -17.16 11.92
CA ALA A 66 -1.65 -18.31 11.37
C ALA A 66 -0.71 -19.15 10.49
N ALA A 67 0.05 -18.53 9.59
CA ALA A 67 1.01 -19.22 8.73
C ALA A 67 2.12 -19.94 9.52
N LYS A 68 2.60 -19.35 10.62
CA LYS A 68 3.53 -20.02 11.54
C LYS A 68 2.88 -21.19 12.26
N LYS A 69 1.67 -20.99 12.81
CA LYS A 69 0.92 -22.01 13.57
C LYS A 69 0.62 -23.26 12.74
N ILE A 70 0.35 -23.11 11.45
CA ILE A 70 0.09 -24.22 10.52
C ILE A 70 1.35 -24.74 9.79
N GLY A 71 2.54 -24.26 10.19
CA GLY A 71 3.83 -24.75 9.68
C GLY A 71 4.15 -24.33 8.25
N TRP A 72 3.51 -23.29 7.70
CA TRP A 72 3.91 -22.75 6.40
C TRP A 72 5.19 -21.91 6.51
N ALA A 73 5.26 -21.04 7.52
CA ALA A 73 6.43 -20.20 7.75
C ALA A 73 7.29 -20.77 8.88
N THR A 74 8.42 -21.34 8.51
CA THR A 74 9.52 -21.77 9.41
C THR A 74 10.45 -20.60 9.74
N ASP A 75 11.42 -20.79 10.65
CA ASP A 75 12.30 -19.72 11.14
C ASP A 75 13.17 -19.07 10.05
N ASP A 76 13.37 -19.74 8.92
CA ASP A 76 14.07 -19.22 7.74
C ASP A 76 13.20 -18.33 6.84
N VAL A 77 11.89 -18.21 7.13
CA VAL A 77 10.96 -17.34 6.39
C VAL A 77 10.63 -16.09 7.22
N LYS A 78 11.12 -14.94 6.76
CA LYS A 78 10.85 -13.63 7.36
C LYS A 78 9.58 -12.99 6.79
N LEU A 79 8.54 -12.90 7.61
CA LEU A 79 7.30 -12.20 7.28
C LEU A 79 7.28 -10.82 7.95
N GLN A 80 7.07 -9.76 7.17
CA GLN A 80 7.06 -8.38 7.65
C GLN A 80 5.86 -7.62 7.09
N HIS A 81 5.20 -6.84 7.94
CA HIS A 81 4.28 -5.79 7.52
C HIS A 81 4.95 -4.44 7.76
N ILE A 82 4.96 -3.58 6.75
CA ILE A 82 5.42 -2.20 6.83
C ILE A 82 4.21 -1.32 6.55
N GLY A 83 3.68 -0.71 7.61
CA GLY A 83 2.56 0.22 7.53
C GLY A 83 3.01 1.61 7.07
N PHE A 84 2.27 2.23 6.15
CA PHE A 84 2.36 3.67 5.90
C PHE A 84 1.13 4.40 6.48
N GLY A 85 1.30 5.69 6.82
CA GLY A 85 0.24 6.52 7.38
C GLY A 85 -0.75 7.04 6.34
N THR A 86 -1.80 7.73 6.80
CA THR A 86 -2.77 8.34 5.88
C THR A 86 -2.20 9.58 5.21
N VAL A 87 -2.55 9.77 3.93
CA VAL A 87 -2.23 11.02 3.21
C VAL A 87 -3.21 12.10 3.67
N GLN A 88 -2.68 13.22 4.18
CA GLN A 88 -3.45 14.35 4.68
C GLN A 88 -3.39 15.53 3.70
N GLY A 89 -4.47 16.30 3.62
CA GLY A 89 -4.47 17.61 3.00
C GLY A 89 -3.90 18.69 3.91
N GLU A 90 -3.81 19.91 3.40
CA GLU A 90 -3.34 21.08 4.16
C GLU A 90 -4.19 21.38 5.40
N ASP A 91 -5.43 20.90 5.42
CA ASP A 91 -6.37 21.01 6.56
C ASP A 91 -6.16 19.94 7.64
N GLY A 92 -5.16 19.07 7.49
CA GLY A 92 -4.86 17.95 8.39
C GLY A 92 -5.87 16.80 8.30
N LYS A 93 -6.87 16.87 7.42
CA LYS A 93 -7.85 15.80 7.18
C LYS A 93 -7.39 14.91 6.03
N ARG A 94 -8.08 13.79 5.83
CA ARG A 94 -7.78 12.85 4.74
C ARG A 94 -7.79 13.59 3.40
N PHE A 95 -6.72 13.43 2.63
CA PHE A 95 -6.56 14.07 1.33
C PHE A 95 -7.72 13.70 0.39
N LYS A 96 -8.42 14.73 -0.09
CA LYS A 96 -9.58 14.66 -0.98
C LYS A 96 -9.55 15.86 -1.92
N THR A 97 -10.23 15.75 -3.06
CA THR A 97 -10.46 16.90 -3.93
C THR A 97 -11.28 17.97 -3.20
N ARG A 98 -11.31 19.20 -3.74
CA ARG A 98 -12.21 20.27 -3.24
C ARG A 98 -13.70 19.88 -3.29
N SER A 99 -14.09 18.95 -4.18
CA SER A 99 -15.45 18.38 -4.25
C SER A 99 -15.72 17.26 -3.23
N GLY A 100 -14.67 16.75 -2.56
CA GLY A 100 -14.76 15.62 -1.63
C GLY A 100 -14.52 14.24 -2.25
N ASP A 101 -14.22 14.19 -3.56
CA ASP A 101 -13.91 12.98 -4.31
C ASP A 101 -12.46 12.52 -4.11
N THR A 102 -12.16 11.31 -4.55
CA THR A 102 -10.80 10.76 -4.55
C THR A 102 -9.98 11.41 -5.66
N VAL A 103 -8.81 11.94 -5.33
CA VAL A 103 -7.86 12.48 -6.33
C VAL A 103 -7.25 11.32 -7.10
N ARG A 104 -7.28 11.36 -8.44
CA ARG A 104 -6.64 10.34 -9.27
C ARG A 104 -5.13 10.56 -9.26
N LEU A 105 -4.36 9.47 -9.23
CA LEU A 105 -2.90 9.54 -9.24
C LEU A 105 -2.38 10.25 -10.51
N VAL A 106 -3.01 10.01 -11.66
CA VAL A 106 -2.64 10.67 -12.93
C VAL A 106 -2.76 12.19 -12.79
N ASP A 107 -3.89 12.67 -12.29
CA ASP A 107 -4.13 14.11 -12.10
C ASP A 107 -3.09 14.72 -11.13
N LEU A 108 -2.70 13.99 -10.08
CA LEU A 108 -1.68 14.43 -9.12
C LEU A 108 -0.29 14.54 -9.77
N LEU A 109 0.08 13.55 -10.58
CA LEU A 109 1.37 13.52 -11.28
C LEU A 109 1.44 14.63 -12.35
N ASP A 110 0.38 14.82 -13.12
CA ASP A 110 0.28 15.87 -14.13
C ASP A 110 0.33 17.26 -13.49
N GLU A 111 -0.35 17.44 -12.35
CA GLU A 111 -0.30 18.69 -11.59
C GLU A 111 1.11 18.98 -11.06
N ALA A 112 1.84 17.98 -10.57
CA ALA A 112 3.21 18.15 -10.09
C ALA A 112 4.16 18.63 -11.20
N VAL A 113 4.09 18.02 -12.39
CA VAL A 113 4.89 18.43 -13.55
C VAL A 113 4.50 19.81 -14.05
N SER A 114 3.20 20.09 -14.15
CA SER A 114 2.68 21.39 -14.60
C SER A 114 3.14 22.54 -13.68
N ARG A 115 3.01 22.37 -12.35
CA ARG A 115 3.48 23.35 -11.36
C ARG A 115 4.99 23.56 -11.45
N MET A 116 5.76 22.50 -11.68
CA MET A 116 7.20 22.60 -11.84
C MET A 116 7.60 23.31 -13.14
N ALA A 117 6.94 23.01 -14.26
CA ALA A 117 7.18 23.69 -15.54
C ALA A 117 6.96 25.20 -15.43
N ILE A 118 5.83 25.61 -14.84
CA ILE A 118 5.52 27.03 -14.58
C ILE A 118 6.63 27.67 -13.73
N SER A 119 7.04 27.01 -12.63
CA SER A 119 8.10 27.53 -11.76
C SER A 119 9.46 27.66 -12.47
N LEU A 120 9.79 26.73 -13.37
CA LEU A 120 11.03 26.78 -14.15
C LEU A 120 10.99 27.90 -15.19
N GLU A 121 9.88 28.08 -15.89
CA GLU A 121 9.69 29.18 -16.85
C GLU A 121 9.86 30.54 -16.17
N GLU A 122 9.25 30.73 -14.99
CA GLU A 122 9.41 31.95 -14.19
C GLU A 122 10.87 32.20 -13.81
N ARG A 123 11.58 31.17 -13.35
CA ARG A 123 13.00 31.30 -12.97
C ARG A 123 13.92 31.59 -14.15
N ILE A 124 13.61 31.10 -15.35
CA ILE A 124 14.34 31.45 -16.58
C ILE A 124 14.17 32.94 -16.86
N VAL A 125 12.94 33.47 -16.78
CA VAL A 125 12.66 34.91 -16.98
C VAL A 125 13.38 35.78 -15.96
N GLU A 126 13.47 35.33 -14.70
CA GLU A 126 14.19 36.03 -13.64
C GLU A 126 15.73 35.89 -13.73
N GLY A 127 16.26 35.12 -14.68
CA GLY A 127 17.70 34.83 -14.78
C GLY A 127 18.26 34.00 -13.63
N ARG A 128 17.38 33.25 -12.93
CA ARG A 128 17.71 32.41 -11.76
C ARG A 128 17.83 30.92 -12.09
N ALA A 129 17.60 30.53 -13.35
CA ALA A 129 17.74 29.16 -13.82
C ALA A 129 18.74 29.09 -14.98
N ASN A 130 19.61 28.08 -14.94
CA ASN A 130 20.58 27.80 -15.98
C ASN A 130 20.14 26.59 -16.81
N ILE A 131 18.95 26.69 -17.40
CA ILE A 131 18.37 25.71 -18.33
C ILE A 131 17.72 26.45 -19.50
N THR A 132 17.62 25.82 -20.66
CA THR A 132 16.93 26.37 -21.83
C THR A 132 15.43 26.07 -21.81
N LYS A 133 14.65 26.75 -22.66
CA LYS A 133 13.21 26.49 -22.79
C LYS A 133 12.91 25.07 -23.27
N GLU A 134 13.78 24.51 -24.09
CA GLU A 134 13.66 23.15 -24.62
C GLU A 134 13.88 22.10 -23.54
N GLU A 135 14.63 22.42 -22.49
CA GLU A 135 14.92 21.53 -21.36
C GLU A 135 13.80 21.52 -20.31
N VAL A 136 12.96 22.55 -20.26
CA VAL A 136 11.90 22.74 -19.24
C VAL A 136 11.04 21.50 -19.06
N ALA A 137 10.56 20.89 -20.16
CA ALA A 137 9.66 19.75 -20.06
C ALA A 137 10.33 18.54 -19.38
N ALA A 138 11.57 18.23 -19.76
CA ALA A 138 12.31 17.10 -19.18
C ALA A 138 12.70 17.38 -17.72
N THR A 139 13.16 18.60 -17.41
CA THR A 139 13.49 19.00 -16.04
C THR A 139 12.26 19.03 -15.14
N ALA A 140 11.13 19.52 -15.64
CA ALA A 140 9.87 19.55 -14.90
C ALA A 140 9.35 18.14 -14.59
N ALA A 141 9.44 17.21 -15.54
CA ALA A 141 9.08 15.82 -15.31
C ALA A 141 9.98 15.18 -14.23
N ALA A 142 11.30 15.33 -14.36
CA ALA A 142 12.25 14.79 -13.39
C ALA A 142 12.03 15.34 -11.97
N MET A 143 11.90 16.66 -11.83
CA MET A 143 11.70 17.30 -10.53
C MET A 143 10.28 17.12 -9.97
N GLY A 144 9.26 17.03 -10.82
CA GLY A 144 7.86 16.89 -10.42
C GLY A 144 7.55 15.49 -9.87
N TYR A 145 8.20 14.45 -10.38
CA TYR A 145 8.03 13.08 -9.89
C TYR A 145 8.96 12.73 -8.71
N GLY A 146 10.07 13.45 -8.57
CA GLY A 146 11.08 13.24 -7.52
C GLY A 146 12.33 12.54 -8.03
#